data_AF-A0A955C054-F1
#
_entry.id   AF-A0A955C054-F1
#
_cell.length_a   1.000
_cell.length_b   1.000
_cell.length_c   1.000
_cell.angle_alpha   90.00
_cell.angle_beta   90.00
_cell.angle_gamma   90.00
#
_symmetry.space_group_name_H-M   'P 1'
#
loop_
_entity.id
_entity.type
_entity.pdbx_description
1 polymer ?
#
loop_
_entity_poly.entity_id
_entity_poly.type
_entity_poly.pdbx_seq_one_letter_code
_entity_poly.pdbx_strand_id
1 'polypeptide(L)'
;MVRLAGDIGKLEAGAGGKISVEPSDSAESAAIADAVNGLLKRNADLLERERQFLQTASHELHTPLTVISGALEVLQSEPADSTRREQALRRVAETAQQSMHLVTALMLLGESPDALMDDASTVDLCPMLRAQLAQVAELAAERDLSFELALADAEQHPVTVPAQALELL
;
A
#
# COMPACT_ATOMS: atom_id res chain seq x y z
N MET A 1 -12.02 42.42 6.64
CA MET A 1 -11.80 41.91 5.26
C MET A 1 -10.35 41.95 4.80
N VAL A 2 -9.62 43.08 4.84
CA VAL A 2 -8.25 43.19 4.27
C VAL A 2 -7.23 42.21 4.90
N ARG A 3 -7.39 41.87 6.18
CA ARG A 3 -6.48 40.96 6.90
C ARG A 3 -6.69 39.48 6.54
N LEU A 4 -7.93 39.01 6.44
CA LEU A 4 -8.26 37.64 6.01
C LEU A 4 -7.68 37.33 4.62
N ALA A 5 -7.81 38.27 3.69
CA ALA A 5 -7.21 38.15 2.36
C ALA A 5 -5.68 38.12 2.40
N GLY A 6 -5.06 38.88 3.32
CA GLY A 6 -3.62 38.87 3.55
C GLY A 6 -3.10 37.59 4.17
N ASP A 7 -3.86 36.98 5.09
CA ASP A 7 -3.51 35.70 5.70
C ASP A 7 -3.67 34.56 4.68
N ILE A 8 -4.71 34.58 3.84
CA ILE A 8 -4.87 33.65 2.71
C ILE A 8 -3.70 33.76 1.73
N GLY A 9 -3.27 34.99 1.39
CA GLY A 9 -2.17 35.22 0.44
C GLY A 9 -0.80 34.76 0.92
N LYS A 10 -0.65 34.39 2.20
CA LYS A 10 0.59 33.87 2.80
C LYS A 10 0.56 32.35 3.04
N LEU A 11 -0.54 31.69 2.75
CA LEU A 11 -0.65 30.24 2.90
C LEU A 11 0.10 29.55 1.77
N GLU A 12 1.17 28.84 2.13
CA GLU A 12 1.84 27.91 1.22
C GLU A 12 1.27 26.50 1.39
N ALA A 13 1.08 25.80 0.28
CA ALA A 13 0.63 24.40 0.29
C ALA A 13 1.64 23.55 1.09
N GLY A 14 1.14 22.78 2.06
CA GLY A 14 1.96 21.92 2.92
C GLY A 14 2.60 22.59 4.14
N ALA A 15 2.51 23.92 4.31
CA ALA A 15 3.14 24.62 5.45
C ALA A 15 2.31 24.62 6.76
N GLY A 16 1.16 23.94 6.79
CA GLY A 16 0.33 23.82 8.00
C GLY A 16 -0.22 25.15 8.54
N GLY A 17 -0.28 26.19 7.71
CA GLY A 17 -0.80 27.50 8.11
C GLY A 17 -2.27 27.43 8.52
N LYS A 18 -2.64 28.23 9.53
CA LYS A 18 -4.03 28.37 10.00
C LYS A 18 -4.46 29.83 9.88
N ILE A 19 -5.65 30.05 9.36
CA ILE A 19 -6.31 31.35 9.39
C ILE A 19 -6.97 31.51 10.77
N SER A 20 -6.55 32.54 11.51
CA SER A 20 -7.14 32.91 12.79
C SER A 20 -8.14 34.04 12.61
N VAL A 21 -9.24 33.97 13.36
CA VAL A 21 -10.33 34.95 13.35
C VAL A 21 -10.48 35.50 14.77
N GLU A 22 -10.61 36.81 14.92
CA GLU A 22 -10.78 37.47 16.21
C GLU A 22 -12.26 37.49 16.62
N PRO A 23 -12.59 37.61 17.92
CA PRO A 23 -13.97 37.71 18.40
C PRO A 23 -14.76 38.91 17.83
N SER A 24 -14.07 39.89 17.26
CA SER A 24 -14.64 41.10 16.63
C SER A 24 -14.92 40.95 15.13
N ASP A 25 -14.52 39.83 14.51
CA ASP A 25 -14.78 39.56 13.10
C ASP A 25 -16.24 39.09 12.87
N SER A 26 -16.74 39.24 11.64
CA SER A 26 -18.12 38.86 11.30
C SER A 26 -18.31 37.33 11.28
N ALA A 27 -19.54 36.88 11.51
CA ALA A 27 -19.89 35.46 11.45
C ALA A 27 -19.56 34.83 10.07
N GLU A 28 -19.72 35.59 8.99
CA GLU A 28 -19.35 35.17 7.63
C GLU A 28 -17.83 35.01 7.48
N SER A 29 -17.05 35.91 8.11
CA SER A 29 -15.58 35.82 8.09
C SER A 29 -15.08 34.60 8.87
N ALA A 30 -15.73 34.29 10.01
CA ALA A 30 -15.48 33.07 10.76
C ALA A 30 -15.80 31.81 9.94
N ALA A 31 -16.97 31.76 9.28
CA ALA A 31 -17.37 30.62 8.46
C ALA A 31 -16.42 30.37 7.28
N ILE A 32 -15.92 31.44 6.63
CA ILE A 32 -14.93 31.31 5.54
C ILE A 32 -13.60 30.78 6.08
N ALA A 33 -13.11 31.31 7.20
CA ALA A 33 -11.87 30.85 7.81
C ALA A 33 -11.94 29.37 8.20
N ASP A 34 -13.05 28.91 8.77
CA ASP A 34 -13.25 27.51 9.12
C ASP A 34 -13.27 26.61 7.87
N ALA A 35 -13.96 27.02 6.81
CA ALA A 35 -13.98 26.29 5.54
C ALA A 35 -12.58 26.17 4.91
N VAL A 36 -11.80 27.26 4.91
CA VAL A 36 -10.43 27.28 4.39
C VAL A 36 -9.50 26.44 5.27
N ASN A 37 -9.59 26.57 6.60
CA ASN A 37 -8.82 25.74 7.53
C ASN A 37 -9.12 24.25 7.34
N GLY A 38 -10.38 23.89 7.12
CA GLY A 38 -10.78 22.52 6.79
C GLY A 38 -10.18 22.02 5.47
N LEU A 39 -10.11 22.87 4.45
CA LEU A 39 -9.44 22.56 3.18
C LEU A 39 -7.92 22.38 3.35
N LEU A 40 -7.27 23.29 4.09
CA LEU A 40 -5.82 23.22 4.37
C LEU A 40 -5.47 21.93 5.11
N LYS A 41 -6.28 21.56 6.11
CA LYS A 41 -6.10 20.31 6.85
C LYS A 41 -6.20 19.10 5.91
N ARG A 42 -7.25 19.01 5.09
CA ARG A 42 -7.39 17.91 4.11
C ARG A 42 -6.22 17.85 3.14
N ASN A 43 -5.72 19.00 2.68
CA ASN A 43 -4.57 19.05 1.79
C ASN A 43 -3.28 18.56 2.49
N ALA A 44 -3.04 19.00 3.73
CA ALA A 44 -1.91 18.52 4.53
C ALA A 44 -1.99 17.00 4.78
N ASP A 45 -3.18 16.47 5.10
CA ASP A 45 -3.39 15.03 5.29
C ASP A 45 -3.12 14.23 3.99
N LEU A 46 -3.49 14.77 2.82
CA LEU A 46 -3.19 14.15 1.52
C LEU A 46 -1.69 14.15 1.22
N LEU A 47 -1.00 15.28 1.42
CA LEU A 47 0.44 15.39 1.21
C LEU A 47 1.23 14.47 2.13
N GLU A 48 0.81 14.34 3.39
CA GLU A 48 1.46 13.43 4.35
C GLU A 48 1.26 11.97 3.92
N ARG A 49 0.05 11.59 3.47
CA ARG A 49 -0.21 10.26 2.91
C ARG A 49 0.65 9.97 1.68
N GLU A 50 0.75 10.91 0.76
CA GLU A 50 1.59 10.78 -0.44
C GLU A 50 3.07 10.62 -0.08
N ARG A 51 3.57 11.41 0.88
CA ARG A 51 4.94 11.31 1.37
C ARG A 51 5.21 9.94 2.01
N GLN A 52 4.31 9.47 2.87
CA GLN A 52 4.43 8.14 3.49
C GLN A 52 4.39 7.03 2.46
N PHE A 53 3.49 7.12 1.48
CA PHE A 53 3.41 6.19 0.36
C PHE A 53 4.72 6.13 -0.43
N LEU A 54 5.25 7.27 -0.85
CA LEU A 54 6.52 7.35 -1.59
C LEU A 54 7.70 6.80 -0.77
N GLN A 55 7.73 7.09 0.53
CA GLN A 55 8.77 6.57 1.42
C GLN A 55 8.70 5.04 1.51
N THR A 56 7.52 4.48 1.77
CA THR A 56 7.31 3.03 1.82
C THR A 56 7.66 2.39 0.47
N ALA A 57 7.15 2.91 -0.63
CA ALA A 57 7.44 2.42 -1.98
C ALA A 57 8.95 2.39 -2.25
N SER A 58 9.66 3.48 -1.92
CA SER A 58 11.11 3.54 -2.14
C SER A 58 11.88 2.52 -1.31
N HIS A 59 11.51 2.31 -0.04
CA HIS A 59 12.18 1.34 0.82
C HIS A 59 11.90 -0.10 0.38
N GLU A 60 10.64 -0.41 0.11
CA GLU A 60 10.22 -1.76 -0.26
C GLU A 60 10.75 -2.16 -1.64
N LEU A 61 10.91 -1.23 -2.59
CA LEU A 61 11.51 -1.52 -3.90
C LEU A 61 13.04 -1.65 -3.86
N HIS A 62 13.72 -0.95 -2.95
CA HIS A 62 15.19 -1.01 -2.87
C HIS A 62 15.70 -2.40 -2.47
N THR A 63 15.02 -3.05 -1.53
CA THR A 63 15.39 -4.38 -1.03
C THR A 63 15.43 -5.46 -2.12
N PRO A 64 14.37 -5.72 -2.90
CA PRO A 64 14.39 -6.73 -3.95
C PRO A 64 15.38 -6.38 -5.07
N LEU A 65 15.55 -5.09 -5.41
CA LEU A 65 16.57 -4.67 -6.38
C LEU A 65 17.99 -4.97 -5.89
N THR A 66 18.26 -4.79 -4.60
CA THR A 66 19.54 -5.15 -3.99
C THR A 66 19.79 -6.66 -4.06
N VAL A 67 18.76 -7.46 -3.76
CA VAL A 67 18.83 -8.93 -3.84
C VAL A 67 19.07 -9.40 -5.28
N ILE A 68 18.33 -8.85 -6.25
CA ILE A 68 18.51 -9.16 -7.68
C ILE A 68 19.93 -8.79 -8.12
N SER A 69 20.42 -7.60 -7.75
CA SER A 69 21.75 -7.14 -8.13
C SER A 69 22.84 -8.07 -7.59
N GLY A 70 22.77 -8.45 -6.30
CA GLY A 70 23.73 -9.40 -5.72
C GLY A 70 23.66 -10.79 -6.37
N ALA A 71 22.46 -11.28 -6.71
CA ALA A 71 22.32 -12.54 -7.43
C ALA A 71 22.89 -12.46 -8.86
N LEU A 72 22.74 -11.32 -9.55
CA LEU A 72 23.36 -11.08 -10.87
C LEU A 72 24.89 -11.06 -10.80
N GLU A 73 25.49 -10.54 -9.71
CA GLU A 73 26.94 -10.60 -9.49
C GLU A 73 27.44 -12.05 -9.35
N VAL A 74 26.69 -12.89 -8.64
CA VAL A 74 26.97 -14.35 -8.55
C VAL A 74 26.86 -15.00 -9.93
N LEU A 75 25.82 -14.66 -10.70
CA LEU A 75 25.65 -15.17 -12.08
C LEU A 75 26.77 -14.72 -13.02
N GLN A 76 27.45 -13.60 -12.77
CA GLN A 76 28.57 -13.16 -13.60
C GLN A 76 29.91 -13.80 -13.20
N SER A 77 30.07 -14.18 -11.93
CA SER A 77 31.32 -14.70 -11.38
C SER A 77 31.41 -16.23 -11.34
N GLU A 78 30.28 -16.93 -11.32
CA GLU A 78 30.23 -18.39 -11.20
C GLU A 78 30.17 -19.12 -12.56
N PRO A 79 30.85 -20.28 -12.70
CA PRO A 79 30.78 -21.13 -13.90
C PRO A 79 29.34 -21.56 -14.25
N ALA A 80 29.09 -21.83 -15.54
CA ALA A 80 27.77 -22.18 -16.05
C ALA A 80 27.11 -23.37 -15.32
N ASP A 81 27.90 -24.39 -14.96
CA ASP A 81 27.42 -25.62 -14.34
C ASP A 81 27.44 -25.58 -12.80
N SER A 82 27.69 -24.41 -12.19
CA SER A 82 27.78 -24.29 -10.74
C SER A 82 26.39 -24.27 -10.09
N THR A 83 26.21 -25.06 -9.01
CA THR A 83 24.97 -25.06 -8.23
C THR A 83 24.63 -23.67 -7.68
N ARG A 84 25.65 -22.85 -7.38
CA ARG A 84 25.46 -21.46 -6.94
C ARG A 84 24.87 -20.59 -8.04
N ARG A 85 25.30 -20.78 -9.29
CA ARG A 85 24.74 -20.08 -10.45
C ARG A 85 23.26 -20.42 -10.62
N GLU A 86 22.88 -21.70 -10.54
CA GLU A 86 21.47 -22.10 -10.61
C GLU A 86 20.63 -21.51 -9.47
N GLN A 87 21.17 -21.51 -8.25
CA GLN A 87 20.51 -20.89 -7.09
C GLN A 87 20.33 -19.39 -7.28
N ALA A 88 21.34 -18.69 -7.80
CA ALA A 88 21.25 -17.27 -8.10
C ALA A 88 20.21 -16.98 -9.19
N LEU A 89 20.11 -17.82 -10.24
CA LEU A 89 19.08 -17.68 -11.27
C LEU A 89 17.67 -17.84 -10.70
N ARG A 90 17.44 -18.87 -9.87
CA ARG A 90 16.17 -19.06 -9.15
C ARG A 90 15.86 -17.86 -8.27
N ARG A 91 16.86 -17.35 -7.53
CA ARG A 91 16.70 -16.19 -6.66
C ARG A 91 16.29 -14.93 -7.42
N VAL A 92 16.86 -14.68 -8.61
CA VAL A 92 16.43 -13.57 -9.47
C VAL A 92 14.97 -13.74 -9.87
N ALA A 93 14.57 -14.92 -10.36
CA ALA A 93 13.21 -15.17 -10.80
C ALA A 93 12.18 -14.99 -9.66
N GLU A 94 12.45 -15.59 -8.50
CA GLU A 94 11.60 -15.47 -7.30
C GLU A 94 11.47 -14.01 -6.84
N THR A 95 12.60 -13.30 -6.76
CA THR A 95 12.61 -11.90 -6.29
C THR A 95 11.93 -10.97 -7.29
N ALA A 96 12.06 -11.22 -8.60
CA ALA A 96 11.35 -10.48 -9.63
C ALA A 96 9.84 -10.68 -9.53
N GLN A 97 9.37 -11.92 -9.29
CA GLN A 97 7.96 -12.20 -9.07
C GLN A 97 7.42 -11.49 -7.82
N GLN A 98 8.18 -11.55 -6.71
CA GLN A 98 7.84 -10.80 -5.49
C GLN A 98 7.77 -9.28 -5.74
N SER A 99 8.68 -8.75 -6.56
CA SER A 99 8.68 -7.33 -6.91
C SER A 99 7.44 -6.94 -7.71
N MET A 100 6.97 -7.81 -8.62
CA MET A 100 5.72 -7.58 -9.35
C MET A 100 4.53 -7.52 -8.39
N HIS A 101 4.44 -8.45 -7.44
CA HIS A 101 3.38 -8.42 -6.42
C HIS A 101 3.43 -7.14 -5.57
N LEU A 102 4.64 -6.71 -5.18
CA LEU A 102 4.82 -5.46 -4.44
C LEU A 102 4.37 -4.24 -5.25
N VAL A 103 4.71 -4.16 -6.54
CA VAL A 103 4.27 -3.07 -7.40
C VAL A 103 2.74 -3.03 -7.50
N THR A 104 2.08 -4.18 -7.70
CA THR A 104 0.61 -4.26 -7.71
C THR A 104 0.02 -3.82 -6.37
N ALA A 105 0.60 -4.25 -5.24
CA ALA A 105 0.17 -3.82 -3.92
C ALA A 105 0.34 -2.30 -3.70
N LEU A 106 1.43 -1.70 -4.18
CA LEU A 106 1.65 -0.26 -4.12
C LEU A 106 0.65 0.50 -5.00
N MET A 107 0.32 -0.01 -6.19
CA MET A 107 -0.71 0.60 -7.04
C MET A 107 -2.06 0.62 -6.32
N LEU A 108 -2.46 -0.51 -5.72
CA LEU A 108 -3.68 -0.61 -4.90
C LEU A 108 -3.70 0.39 -3.73
N LEU A 109 -2.56 0.57 -3.05
CA LEU A 109 -2.45 1.51 -1.92
C LEU A 109 -2.49 2.99 -2.34
N GLY A 110 -2.04 3.30 -3.56
CA GLY A 110 -2.07 4.65 -4.13
C GLY A 110 -3.46 5.06 -4.65
N GLU A 111 -4.37 4.12 -4.79
CA GLU A 111 -5.70 4.33 -5.36
C GLU A 111 -6.69 4.88 -4.32
N SER A 112 -7.72 5.62 -4.77
CA SER A 112 -8.78 6.09 -3.88
C SER A 112 -9.74 4.95 -3.52
N PRO A 113 -10.32 4.93 -2.30
CA PRO A 113 -11.28 3.90 -1.91
C PRO A 113 -12.47 3.77 -2.88
N ASP A 114 -12.95 4.89 -3.43
CA ASP A 114 -14.06 4.89 -4.39
C ASP A 114 -13.63 4.21 -5.70
N ALA A 115 -12.46 4.57 -6.24
CA ALA A 115 -11.93 3.96 -7.47
C ALA A 115 -11.65 2.46 -7.32
N LEU A 116 -11.18 2.01 -6.15
CA LEU A 116 -10.98 0.59 -5.87
C LEU A 116 -12.27 -0.22 -5.92
N MET A 117 -13.42 0.43 -5.65
CA MET A 117 -14.73 -0.22 -5.61
C MET A 117 -15.47 -0.20 -6.95
N ASP A 118 -15.05 0.62 -7.92
CA ASP A 118 -15.70 0.71 -9.24
C ASP A 118 -15.64 -0.60 -10.03
N ASP A 119 -14.60 -1.42 -9.82
CA ASP A 119 -14.42 -2.75 -10.43
C ASP A 119 -14.23 -3.84 -9.36
N ALA A 120 -14.87 -3.68 -8.20
CA ALA A 120 -14.77 -4.67 -7.14
C ALA A 120 -15.58 -5.93 -7.46
N SER A 121 -15.03 -7.07 -7.04
CA SER A 121 -15.67 -8.37 -7.18
C SER A 121 -15.92 -8.99 -5.80
N THR A 122 -16.95 -9.81 -5.70
CA THR A 122 -17.26 -10.55 -4.47
C THR A 122 -16.73 -11.97 -4.61
N VAL A 123 -15.88 -12.37 -3.66
CA VAL A 123 -15.29 -13.70 -3.60
C VAL A 123 -15.64 -14.38 -2.28
N ASP A 124 -15.83 -15.70 -2.32
CA ASP A 124 -15.99 -16.49 -1.10
C ASP A 124 -14.62 -16.83 -0.52
N LEU A 125 -14.34 -16.37 0.69
CA LEU A 125 -13.06 -16.61 1.37
C LEU A 125 -12.84 -18.08 1.70
N CYS A 126 -13.91 -18.85 1.90
CA CYS A 126 -13.85 -20.23 2.36
C CYS A 126 -13.02 -21.14 1.43
N PRO A 127 -13.29 -21.22 0.11
CA PRO A 127 -12.46 -21.99 -0.82
C PRO A 127 -11.04 -21.45 -0.95
N MET A 128 -10.85 -20.13 -0.87
CA MET A 128 -9.53 -19.50 -1.01
C MET A 128 -8.60 -19.86 0.15
N LEU A 129 -9.09 -19.70 1.39
CA LEU A 129 -8.32 -20.03 2.59
C LEU A 129 -7.99 -21.52 2.66
N ARG A 130 -8.92 -22.40 2.25
CA ARG A 130 -8.65 -23.84 2.16
C ARG A 130 -7.58 -24.18 1.14
N ALA A 131 -7.61 -23.56 -0.04
CA ALA A 131 -6.60 -23.78 -1.07
C ALA A 131 -5.21 -23.33 -0.59
N GLN A 132 -5.12 -22.17 0.05
CA GLN A 132 -3.86 -21.66 0.59
C GLN A 132 -3.33 -22.51 1.76
N LEU A 133 -4.20 -22.94 2.68
CA LEU A 133 -3.83 -23.86 3.76
C LEU A 133 -3.32 -25.21 3.22
N ALA A 134 -3.94 -25.74 2.15
CA ALA A 134 -3.50 -26.98 1.54
C ALA A 134 -2.08 -26.86 0.93
N GLN A 135 -1.72 -25.71 0.36
CA GLN A 135 -0.37 -25.49 -0.19
C GLN A 135 0.72 -25.51 0.89
N VAL A 136 0.42 -25.03 2.09
CA VAL A 136 1.40 -24.94 3.19
C VAL A 136 1.32 -26.11 4.17
N ALA A 137 0.32 -26.99 4.05
CA ALA A 137 0.06 -28.07 4.98
C ALA A 137 1.24 -29.04 5.11
N GLU A 138 1.87 -29.39 3.99
CA GLU A 138 3.02 -30.32 3.97
C GLU A 138 4.23 -29.73 4.69
N LEU A 139 4.58 -28.48 4.36
CA LEU A 139 5.68 -27.76 5.02
C LEU A 139 5.41 -27.52 6.51
N ALA A 140 4.15 -27.28 6.89
CA ALA A 140 3.77 -27.12 8.29
C ALA A 140 3.95 -28.40 9.09
N ALA A 141 3.53 -29.54 8.53
CA ALA A 141 3.70 -30.85 9.15
C ALA A 141 5.19 -31.21 9.33
N GLU A 142 6.05 -30.89 8.35
CA GLU A 142 7.50 -31.06 8.48
C GLU A 142 8.11 -30.27 9.65
N ARG A 143 7.46 -29.17 10.05
CA ARG A 143 7.90 -28.28 11.14
C ARG A 143 7.10 -28.46 12.44
N ASP A 144 6.29 -29.51 12.53
CA ASP A 144 5.40 -29.79 13.67
C ASP A 144 4.45 -28.60 13.99
N LEU A 145 4.01 -27.90 12.95
CA LEU A 145 3.04 -26.81 13.01
C LEU A 145 1.67 -27.31 12.55
N SER A 146 0.61 -26.84 13.22
CA SER A 146 -0.78 -27.09 12.82
C SER A 146 -1.51 -25.77 12.59
N PHE A 147 -2.42 -25.79 11.62
CA PHE A 147 -3.30 -24.67 11.32
C PHE A 147 -4.74 -25.08 11.57
N GLU A 148 -5.49 -24.21 12.26
CA GLU A 148 -6.93 -24.35 12.47
C GLU A 148 -7.64 -23.21 11.77
N LEU A 149 -8.61 -23.55 10.91
CA LEU A 149 -9.46 -22.57 10.24
C LEU A 149 -10.78 -22.46 11.01
N ALA A 150 -10.90 -21.42 11.83
CA ALA A 150 -12.14 -21.11 12.55
C ALA A 150 -12.95 -20.06 11.76
N LEU A 151 -14.05 -20.50 11.16
CA LEU A 151 -14.99 -19.64 10.44
C LEU A 151 -16.35 -19.63 11.13
N ALA A 152 -17.11 -18.55 10.96
CA ALA A 152 -18.48 -18.50 11.45
C ALA A 152 -19.34 -19.58 10.75
N ASP A 153 -20.41 -20.02 11.41
CA ASP A 153 -21.31 -21.05 10.86
C ASP A 153 -22.20 -20.44 9.77
N ALA A 154 -21.62 -20.27 8.58
CA ALA A 154 -22.26 -19.75 7.38
C ALA A 154 -21.83 -20.58 6.15
N GLU A 155 -22.74 -20.78 5.20
CA GLU A 155 -22.44 -21.54 3.97
C GLU A 155 -21.43 -20.82 3.06
N GLN A 156 -21.34 -19.49 3.15
CA GLN A 156 -20.44 -18.64 2.37
C GLN A 156 -19.90 -17.50 3.23
N HIS A 157 -18.67 -17.09 2.95
CA HIS A 157 -18.03 -15.92 3.56
C HIS A 157 -17.63 -14.91 2.48
N PRO A 158 -18.62 -14.21 1.87
CA PRO A 158 -18.35 -13.28 0.79
C PRO A 158 -17.60 -12.05 1.31
N VAL A 159 -16.52 -11.69 0.61
CA VAL A 159 -15.82 -10.41 0.80
C VAL A 159 -15.68 -9.71 -0.54
N THR A 160 -15.95 -8.41 -0.53
CA THR A 160 -15.76 -7.55 -1.68
C THR A 160 -14.33 -7.05 -1.69
N VAL A 161 -13.62 -7.35 -2.78
CA VAL A 161 -12.22 -6.96 -2.98
C VAL A 161 -12.06 -6.27 -4.34
N PRO A 162 -11.12 -5.33 -4.48
CA PRO A 162 -10.76 -4.78 -5.79
C PRO A 162 -10.32 -5.92 -6.72
N ALA A 163 -10.77 -5.93 -7.98
CA ALA A 163 -10.40 -7.00 -8.92
C ALA A 163 -8.88 -7.20 -9.04
N GLN A 164 -8.11 -6.10 -9.02
CA GLN A 164 -6.64 -6.12 -9.07
C GLN A 164 -6.01 -6.82 -7.84
N ALA A 165 -6.70 -6.84 -6.69
CA ALA A 165 -6.22 -7.57 -5.52
C ALA A 165 -6.32 -9.10 -5.68
N LEU A 166 -7.14 -9.59 -6.61
CA LEU A 166 -7.20 -11.02 -6.93
C LEU A 166 -5.95 -11.52 -7.64
N GLU A 167 -5.19 -10.65 -8.31
CA GLU A 167 -3.92 -11.02 -8.95
C GLU A 167 -2.81 -11.35 -7.93
N LEU A 168 -3.04 -11.00 -6.65
CA LEU A 168 -2.12 -11.24 -5.54
C LEU A 168 -2.40 -12.56 -4.78
N LEU A 169 -3.46 -13.29 -5.15
CA LEU A 169 -3.99 -14.47 -4.43
C LEU A 169 -3.65 -15.78 -5.14
#